data_AF-A0A3D3Q801-F1
#
_entry.id   AF-A0A3D3Q801-F1
#
_cell.length_a   1.000
_cell.length_b   1.000
_cell.length_c   1.000
_cell.angle_alpha   90.00
_cell.angle_beta   90.00
_cell.angle_gamma   90.00
#
_symmetry.space_group_name_H-M   'P 1'
#
loop_
_entity.id
_entity.type
_entity.pdbx_description
1 polymer ?
#
loop_
_entity_poly.entity_id
_entity_poly.type
_entity_poly.pdbx_seq_one_letter_code
_entity_poly.pdbx_strand_id
1 'polypeptide(L)' 'MAITVAELVAEPQLGLTLLAGSAGNRNRITWAHTSDLPRLWEWVTGGELMMTNGLSIPAEAAGQVAVSYT' A
#
# COMPACT_ATOMS: atom_id res chain seq x y z
N MET A 1 3.74 -18.34 3.26
CA MET A 1 2.30 -18.06 3.43
C MET A 1 2.08 -16.60 3.10
N ALA A 2 1.14 -16.30 2.20
CA ALA A 2 0.74 -14.93 1.89
C ALA A 2 -0.52 -14.59 2.71
N ILE A 3 -0.58 -13.40 3.29
CA ILE A 3 -1.77 -12.87 3.96
C ILE A 3 -2.50 -11.90 3.03
N THR A 4 -3.77 -11.65 3.28
CA THR A 4 -4.57 -10.64 2.58
C THR A 4 -4.42 -9.27 3.25
N VAL A 5 -4.75 -8.20 2.52
CA VAL A 5 -4.85 -6.85 3.09
C VAL A 5 -5.83 -6.81 4.27
N ALA A 6 -6.95 -7.53 4.16
CA ALA A 6 -7.94 -7.62 5.24
C ALA A 6 -7.37 -8.27 6.51
N GLU A 7 -6.61 -9.36 6.37
CA GLU A 7 -5.97 -10.04 7.50
C GLU A 7 -4.91 -9.16 8.16
N LEU A 8 -4.12 -8.42 7.37
CA LEU A 8 -3.12 -7.49 7.89
C LEU A 8 -3.78 -6.37 8.71
N VAL A 9 -4.82 -5.73 8.19
CA VAL A 9 -5.54 -4.64 8.89
C VAL A 9 -6.25 -5.14 10.15
N ALA A 10 -6.66 -6.42 10.17
CA ALA A 10 -7.30 -7.02 11.32
C ALA A 10 -6.34 -7.33 12.49
N GLU A 11 -5.02 -7.22 12.31
CA GLU A 11 -4.04 -7.47 13.37
C GLU A 11 -4.02 -6.32 14.40
N PRO A 12 -4.55 -6.52 15.62
CA PRO A 12 -4.73 -5.41 16.57
C PRO A 12 -3.41 -4.80 17.04
N GLN A 13 -2.34 -5.59 17.05
CA GLN A 13 -1.02 -5.14 17.50
C GLN A 13 -0.39 -4.12 16.56
N LEU A 14 -0.82 -4.07 15.28
CA LEU A 14 -0.29 -3.16 14.28
C LEU A 14 -1.03 -1.81 14.26
N GLY A 15 -2.22 -1.71 14.86
CA GLY A 15 -2.97 -0.45 14.96
C GLY A 15 -3.29 0.19 13.61
N LEU A 16 -3.52 -0.62 12.57
CA LEU A 16 -3.69 -0.15 11.20
C LEU A 16 -5.12 0.36 10.93
N THR A 17 -5.24 1.34 10.05
CA THR A 17 -6.52 1.83 9.53
C THR A 17 -6.46 1.90 8.01
N LEU A 18 -7.45 1.33 7.34
CA LEU A 18 -7.55 1.39 5.88
C LEU A 18 -8.19 2.72 5.46
N LEU A 19 -7.41 3.61 4.83
CA LEU A 19 -7.88 4.94 4.42
C LEU A 19 -8.54 4.95 3.04
N ALA A 20 -8.10 4.08 2.12
CA ALA A 20 -8.59 4.01 0.75
C ALA A 20 -8.44 2.59 0.18
N GLY A 21 -9.02 2.33 -1.00
CA GLY A 21 -8.80 1.07 -1.72
C GLY A 21 -9.48 -0.16 -1.12
N SER A 22 -10.59 0.00 -0.40
CA SER A 22 -11.33 -1.11 0.24
C SER A 22 -11.76 -2.23 -0.70
N ALA A 23 -11.93 -1.93 -1.99
CA ALA A 23 -12.19 -2.93 -3.03
C ALA A 23 -11.06 -3.99 -3.16
N GLY A 24 -9.82 -3.65 -2.76
CA GLY A 24 -8.65 -4.53 -2.80
C GLY A 24 -8.40 -5.32 -1.52
N ASN A 25 -9.33 -5.38 -0.57
CA ASN A 25 -9.11 -6.01 0.74
C ASN A 25 -8.74 -7.51 0.68
N ARG A 26 -9.12 -8.20 -0.40
CA ARG A 26 -8.79 -9.62 -0.65
C ARG A 26 -7.49 -9.82 -1.43
N ASN A 27 -6.80 -8.75 -1.82
CA ASN A 27 -5.51 -8.85 -2.48
C ASN A 27 -4.51 -9.51 -1.55
N ARG A 28 -3.72 -10.44 -2.09
CA ARG A 28 -2.66 -11.12 -1.35
C ARG A 28 -1.41 -10.26 -1.33
N ILE A 29 -0.77 -10.21 -0.17
CA ILE A 29 0.52 -9.59 0.06
C ILE A 29 1.57 -10.70 -0.04
N THR A 30 2.46 -10.58 -1.03
CA THR A 30 3.50 -11.57 -1.34
C THR A 30 4.87 -11.14 -0.81
N TRP A 31 5.09 -9.85 -0.62
CA TRP A 31 6.34 -9.25 -0.12
C TRP A 31 6.04 -7.95 0.63
N ALA A 32 6.68 -7.69 1.77
CA ALA A 32 6.74 -6.38 2.42
C ALA A 32 8.13 -5.73 2.33
N HIS A 33 8.20 -4.44 2.01
CA HIS A 33 9.47 -3.68 1.96
C HIS A 33 9.28 -2.21 2.40
N THR A 34 10.35 -1.60 2.89
CA THR A 34 10.38 -0.19 3.30
C THR A 34 11.17 0.63 2.28
N SER A 35 10.62 1.73 1.78
CA SER A 35 11.37 2.65 0.92
C SER A 35 10.72 4.03 0.87
N ASP A 36 11.56 5.06 0.73
CA ASP A 36 11.15 6.46 0.63
C ASP A 36 11.62 7.09 -0.71
N LEU A 37 11.83 6.25 -1.73
CA LEU A 37 12.13 6.74 -3.07
C LEU A 37 10.96 7.60 -3.61
N PRO A 38 11.25 8.63 -4.40
CA PRO A 38 10.19 9.29 -5.15
C PRO A 38 9.61 8.32 -6.19
N ARG A 39 8.28 8.38 -6.38
CA ARG A 39 7.55 7.57 -7.37
C ARG A 39 7.79 6.06 -7.23
N LEU A 40 7.68 5.54 -6.01
CA LEU A 40 7.85 4.11 -5.69
C LEU A 40 7.02 3.17 -6.57
N TRP A 41 5.87 3.64 -7.05
CA TRP A 41 4.99 2.89 -7.94
C TRP A 41 5.65 2.52 -9.28
N GLU A 42 6.70 3.22 -9.72
CA GLU A 42 7.47 2.88 -10.93
C GLU A 42 8.29 1.59 -10.78
N TRP A 43 8.45 1.07 -9.56
CA TRP A 43 9.35 -0.04 -9.22
C TRP A 43 8.64 -1.26 -8.60
N VAL A 44 7.31 -1.26 -8.59
CA VAL A 44 6.48 -2.34 -8.02
C VAL A 44 5.54 -2.88 -9.10
N THR A 45 5.18 -4.16 -8.96
CA THR A 45 4.40 -4.88 -10.00
C THR A 45 3.03 -5.33 -9.51
N GLY A 46 2.77 -5.24 -8.22
CA GLY A 46 1.53 -5.64 -7.57
C GLY A 46 1.74 -6.81 -6.59
N GLY A 47 1.07 -6.73 -5.44
CA GLY A 47 1.18 -7.71 -4.35
C GLY A 47 2.26 -7.36 -3.31
N GLU A 48 3.04 -6.32 -3.54
CA GLU A 48 3.98 -5.78 -2.56
C GLU A 48 3.27 -4.85 -1.56
N LEU A 49 3.56 -5.01 -0.27
CA LEU A 49 3.21 -4.08 0.80
C LEU A 49 4.38 -3.11 0.99
N MET A 50 4.18 -1.85 0.63
CA MET A 50 5.17 -0.80 0.84
C MET A 50 4.90 -0.02 2.11
N MET A 51 5.93 0.16 2.92
CA MET A 51 5.94 1.03 4.09
C MET A 51 6.83 2.24 3.80
N THR A 52 6.28 3.43 3.96
CA THR A 52 6.98 4.71 3.73
C THR A 52 6.59 5.69 4.83
N ASN A 53 7.44 6.69 5.06
CA ASN A 53 7.12 7.83 5.92
C ASN A 53 6.05 8.78 5.31
N GLY A 54 5.62 8.52 4.08
CA GLY A 54 4.55 9.26 3.38
C GLY A 54 5.04 10.43 2.53
N LEU A 55 6.35 10.74 2.52
CA LEU A 55 6.91 11.85 1.72
C LEU A 55 6.76 11.64 0.21
N SER A 56 6.60 10.39 -0.22
CA SER A 56 6.43 10.01 -1.63
C SER A 56 4.97 10.04 -2.10
N ILE A 57 4.01 10.26 -1.19
CA ILE A 57 2.57 10.27 -1.49
C ILE A 57 2.15 11.72 -1.80
N PRO A 58 1.60 12.03 -2.99
CA PRO A 58 1.10 13.37 -3.31
C PRO A 58 0.02 13.84 -2.32
N ALA A 59 -0.01 15.13 -2.02
CA ALA A 59 -0.99 15.73 -1.11
C ALA A 59 -2.39 15.82 -1.75
N GLU A 60 -2.44 16.04 -3.06
CA GLU A 60 -3.68 16.19 -3.80
C GLU A 60 -4.31 14.84 -4.11
N ALA A 61 -5.62 14.73 -3.91
CA ALA A 61 -6.38 13.50 -4.19
C ALA A 61 -6.17 12.98 -5.62
N ALA A 62 -6.08 13.88 -6.61
CA ALA A 62 -5.81 13.51 -8.00
C ALA A 62 -4.43 12.84 -8.16
N GLY A 63 -3.42 13.32 -7.44
CA GLY A 63 -2.09 12.72 -7.43
C GLY A 63 -2.09 11.34 -6.80
N GLN A 64 -2.86 11.13 -5.73
CA GLN A 64 -2.98 9.82 -5.06
C GLN A 64 -3.65 8.76 -5.92
N VAL A 65 -4.64 9.15 -6.75
CA VAL A 65 -5.29 8.23 -7.70
C VAL A 65 -4.35 7.88 -8.86
N ALA A 66 -3.55 8.84 -9.34
CA ALA A 66 -2.61 8.62 -10.44
C ALA A 66 -1.53 7.58 -10.10
N VAL A 67 -1.22 7.38 -8.81
CA VAL A 67 -0.33 6.30 -8.33
C VAL A 67 -0.85 4.89 -8.69
N SER A 68 -2.15 4.74 -8.97
CA SER A 68 -2.79 3.44 -9.20
C SER A 68 -2.77 2.93 -10.66
N TYR A 69 -2.24 3.70 -11.62
CA TYR A 69 -2.25 3.35 -13.04
C TYR A 69 -0.91 3.67 -13.74
N THR A 70 -0.01 2.69 -13.80
CA THR A 70 0.93 2.45 -14.90
C THR A 70 1.30 0.98 -14.89
#